data_AF-A0A075GD03-F1
#
_entry.id   AF-A0A075GD03-F1
#
_cell.length_a   1.000
_cell.length_b   1.000
_cell.length_c   1.000
_cell.angle_alpha   90.00
_cell.angle_beta   90.00
_cell.angle_gamma   90.00
#
_symmetry.space_group_name_H-M   'P 1'
#
loop_
_entity.id
_entity.type
_entity.pdbx_description
1 polymer ?
#
loop_
_entity_poly.entity_id
_entity_poly.type
_entity_poly.pdbx_seq_one_letter_code
_entity_poly.pdbx_strand_id
1 'polypeptide(L)'
;MVTKEQLKKEFDNFARGVSQLEALRKELNSLDSSGFELEVKSIRAKLKDIHEISEVKKEIVLLKKRIAKRDSDKVVHVKRSTSQAKDLRKKIEKLEKRRAKKQLSKSQVSSISEIPKIEKELSSLKKSFKEHSNSANIRIDSGVGVLVDSKFDDFVRNLKGELSQKLKQRKLDLSKEMERGLAKKKKEFSDKYSKLVKEQHEKYKERVDNELAKEVKRRFERELDNGLAKERNRIISELIKEDAKRLNFERKNLTRKLHEHYSKKEKEFDRKIVLEKKKLKESLAKVKKMRLKNASHRKAFNEYKQRQLSELVEMISEEKKRIAEIERTKLREIENLKKKQNSRVKERNNLLERRMKLLDRTEKKDKEIIRNKLRELKEKDSQRSKWIEEEKNRLQKFVKLKRNSLDKRLGELKKHEEEDKKEISGEKEKLKVSFGELKKEFEMLKEAERERHERTLSAEKRKMLLNVRAEKANLANQLEEKIGKMKKENDRRLEIGLEEREKLLRKKLDVEYRDKMEVAIRSKMVEVEKKKLELEKHIIAQAKRIFD
;
A
#
# COMPACT_ATOMS: atom_id res chain seq x y z
N MET A 1 12.20 6.11 11.59
CA MET A 1 11.76 4.84 10.96
C MET A 1 10.48 4.41 11.64
N VAL A 2 9.39 4.22 10.89
CA VAL A 2 8.11 3.74 11.44
C VAL A 2 8.29 2.27 11.83
N THR A 3 8.00 1.93 13.08
CA THR A 3 8.14 0.56 13.58
C THR A 3 6.99 -0.30 13.05
N LYS A 4 7.22 -1.62 12.92
CA LYS A 4 6.22 -2.58 12.44
C LYS A 4 4.93 -2.55 13.29
N GLU A 5 5.06 -2.24 14.58
CA GLU A 5 3.92 -2.09 15.49
C GLU A 5 3.12 -0.81 15.23
N GLN A 6 3.79 0.31 14.92
CA GLN A 6 3.11 1.55 14.53
C GLN A 6 2.31 1.36 13.24
N LEU A 7 2.90 0.70 12.24
CA LEU A 7 2.21 0.34 10.99
C LEU A 7 0.99 -0.55 11.24
N LYS A 8 1.11 -1.55 12.13
CA LYS A 8 -0.02 -2.42 12.47
C LYS A 8 -1.14 -1.64 13.16
N LYS A 9 -0.81 -0.75 14.10
CA LYS A 9 -1.78 0.14 14.76
C LYS A 9 -2.46 1.09 13.77
N GLU A 10 -1.72 1.65 12.81
CA GLU A 10 -2.28 2.49 11.74
C GLU A 10 -3.25 1.72 10.86
N PHE A 11 -2.90 0.49 10.46
CA PHE A 11 -3.80 -0.38 9.70
C PHE A 11 -5.06 -0.75 10.49
N ASP A 12 -4.93 -1.11 11.77
CA ASP A 12 -6.08 -1.45 12.61
C ASP A 12 -7.00 -0.24 12.86
N ASN A 13 -6.43 0.95 12.98
CA ASN A 13 -7.18 2.20 13.10
C ASN A 13 -7.89 2.56 11.79
N PHE A 14 -7.21 2.38 10.65
CA PHE A 14 -7.80 2.57 9.33
C PHE A 14 -8.94 1.58 9.07
N ALA A 15 -8.76 0.29 9.37
CA ALA A 15 -9.79 -0.73 9.24
C ALA A 15 -11.02 -0.41 10.10
N ARG A 16 -10.81 0.01 11.36
CA ARG A 16 -11.89 0.50 12.22
C ARG A 16 -12.59 1.73 11.64
N GLY A 17 -11.84 2.67 11.07
CA GLY A 17 -12.38 3.85 10.38
C GLY A 17 -13.29 3.48 9.21
N VAL A 18 -12.85 2.55 8.35
CA VAL A 18 -13.63 2.04 7.21
C VAL A 18 -14.92 1.36 7.68
N SER A 19 -14.85 0.50 8.70
CA SER A 19 -16.06 -0.14 9.26
C SER A 19 -17.05 0.87 9.83
N GLN A 20 -16.56 1.93 10.49
CA GLN A 20 -17.42 3.01 10.99
C GLN A 20 -18.08 3.80 9.86
N LEU A 21 -17.34 4.13 8.79
CA LEU A 21 -17.91 4.79 7.61
C LEU A 21 -19.02 3.94 6.95
N GLU A 22 -18.80 2.62 6.85
CA GLU A 22 -19.80 1.73 6.26
C GLU A 22 -21.08 1.66 7.12
N ALA A 23 -20.94 1.64 8.45
CA ALA A 23 -22.07 1.71 9.37
C ALA A 23 -22.86 3.02 9.20
N LEU A 24 -22.18 4.17 9.15
CA LEU A 24 -22.81 5.48 8.93
C LEU A 24 -23.48 5.58 7.56
N ARG A 25 -22.91 4.94 6.53
CA ARG A 25 -23.52 4.87 5.20
C ARG A 25 -24.82 4.05 5.21
N LYS A 26 -24.84 2.91 5.91
CA LYS A 26 -26.07 2.11 6.09
C LYS A 26 -27.13 2.89 6.88
N GLU A 27 -26.72 3.56 7.95
CA GLU A 27 -27.59 4.41 8.75
C GLU A 27 -28.20 5.55 7.91
N LEU A 28 -27.40 6.29 7.14
CA LEU A 28 -27.88 7.37 6.27
C LEU A 28 -28.87 6.87 5.22
N ASN A 29 -28.64 5.70 4.61
CA ASN A 29 -29.53 5.12 3.61
C ASN A 29 -30.85 4.58 4.19
N SER A 30 -30.91 4.34 5.51
CA SER A 30 -32.13 3.89 6.19
C SER A 30 -33.09 5.01 6.55
N LEU A 31 -32.66 6.28 6.45
CA LEU A 31 -33.49 7.45 6.78
C LEU A 31 -34.40 7.83 5.62
N ASP A 32 -35.64 8.24 5.93
CA ASP A 32 -36.54 8.87 4.96
C ASP A 32 -36.02 10.28 4.59
N SER A 33 -35.18 10.34 3.57
CA SER A 33 -34.48 11.56 3.15
C SER A 33 -35.28 12.48 2.24
N SER A 34 -36.57 12.21 1.99
CA SER A 34 -37.39 13.04 1.10
C SER A 34 -37.47 14.49 1.61
N GLY A 35 -37.09 15.46 0.79
CA GLY A 35 -37.03 16.88 1.15
C GLY A 35 -35.74 17.33 1.86
N PHE A 36 -34.75 16.45 2.03
CA PHE A 36 -33.43 16.77 2.58
C PHE A 36 -32.29 16.28 1.66
N GLU A 37 -32.54 16.20 0.34
CA GLU A 37 -31.63 15.57 -0.63
C GLU A 37 -30.26 16.25 -0.70
N LEU A 38 -30.21 17.57 -0.55
CA LEU A 38 -28.97 18.34 -0.57
C LEU A 38 -28.07 18.01 0.64
N GLU A 39 -28.67 17.87 1.81
CA GLU A 39 -27.98 17.54 3.06
C GLU A 39 -27.45 16.10 2.99
N VAL A 40 -28.27 15.16 2.52
CA VAL A 40 -27.85 13.77 2.28
C VAL A 40 -26.73 13.69 1.24
N LYS A 41 -26.77 14.51 0.19
CA LYS A 41 -25.71 14.57 -0.82
C LYS A 41 -24.40 15.10 -0.25
N SER A 42 -24.46 16.13 0.61
CA SER A 42 -23.31 16.67 1.32
C SER A 42 -22.68 15.63 2.24
N ILE A 43 -23.49 14.96 3.07
CA ILE A 43 -23.04 13.88 3.97
C ILE A 43 -22.43 12.72 3.17
N ARG A 44 -23.01 12.35 2.01
CA ARG A 44 -22.48 11.31 1.12
C ARG A 44 -21.11 11.66 0.53
N ALA A 45 -20.82 12.93 0.28
CA ALA A 45 -19.51 13.35 -0.20
C ALA A 45 -18.45 13.17 0.89
N LYS A 46 -18.79 13.55 2.12
CA LYS A 46 -17.94 13.42 3.32
C LYS A 46 -17.69 11.97 3.75
N LEU A 47 -18.62 11.06 3.47
CA LEU A 47 -18.48 9.61 3.73
C LEU A 47 -17.35 8.92 2.93
N LYS A 48 -16.63 9.64 2.06
CA LYS A 48 -15.45 9.12 1.33
C LYS A 48 -14.15 9.28 2.13
N ASP A 49 -14.10 10.17 3.11
CA ASP A 49 -12.91 10.44 3.92
C ASP A 49 -13.06 9.90 5.35
N ILE A 50 -12.03 9.21 5.83
CA ILE A 50 -11.98 8.64 7.19
C ILE A 50 -11.82 9.74 8.24
N HIS A 51 -11.20 10.87 7.89
CA HIS A 51 -10.93 11.93 8.86
C HIS A 51 -12.19 12.75 9.20
N GLU A 52 -13.22 12.68 8.35
CA GLU A 52 -14.48 13.41 8.52
C GLU A 52 -15.56 12.62 9.28
N ILE A 53 -15.27 11.40 9.76
CA ILE A 53 -16.23 10.54 10.49
C ILE A 53 -16.94 11.27 11.63
N SER A 54 -16.23 12.11 12.38
CA SER A 54 -16.78 12.87 13.50
C SER A 54 -17.83 13.89 13.06
N GLU A 55 -17.59 14.58 11.94
CA GLU A 55 -18.52 15.54 11.37
C GLU A 55 -19.74 14.84 10.78
N VAL A 56 -19.53 13.77 10.02
CA VAL A 56 -20.60 12.96 9.43
C VAL A 56 -21.56 12.45 10.51
N LYS A 57 -21.05 11.99 11.66
CA LYS A 57 -21.88 11.57 12.81
C LYS A 57 -22.77 12.71 13.31
N LYS A 58 -22.23 13.92 13.46
CA LYS A 58 -22.99 15.09 13.92
C LYS A 58 -24.06 15.48 12.91
N GLU A 59 -23.72 15.48 11.62
CA GLU A 59 -24.66 15.83 10.53
C GLU A 59 -25.81 14.83 10.42
N ILE A 60 -25.55 13.51 10.53
CA ILE A 60 -26.60 12.47 10.55
C ILE A 60 -27.55 12.66 11.74
N VAL A 61 -27.02 12.98 12.93
CA VAL A 61 -27.85 13.25 14.12
C VAL A 61 -28.71 14.50 13.94
N LEU A 62 -28.17 15.57 13.35
CA LEU A 62 -28.93 16.78 13.04
C LEU A 62 -30.01 16.52 11.99
N LEU A 63 -29.71 15.74 10.95
CA LEU A 63 -30.66 15.33 9.91
C LEU A 63 -31.82 14.54 10.52
N LYS A 64 -31.54 13.55 11.38
CA LYS A 64 -32.56 12.80 12.14
C LYS A 64 -33.49 13.73 12.92
N LYS A 65 -32.93 14.73 13.61
CA LYS A 65 -33.72 15.72 14.37
C LYS A 65 -34.60 16.57 13.45
N ARG A 66 -34.12 16.95 12.26
CA ARG A 66 -34.89 17.72 11.27
C ARG A 66 -36.04 16.90 10.67
N ILE A 67 -35.77 15.64 10.31
CA ILE A 67 -36.80 14.71 9.81
C ILE A 67 -37.89 14.50 10.88
N ALA A 68 -37.50 14.24 12.13
CA ALA A 68 -38.46 14.06 13.23
C ALA A 68 -39.34 15.31 13.46
N LYS A 69 -38.78 16.53 13.34
CA LYS A 69 -39.56 17.78 13.45
C LYS A 69 -40.59 17.93 12.32
N ARG A 70 -40.20 17.62 11.07
CA ARG A 70 -41.10 17.65 9.92
C ARG A 70 -42.31 16.73 10.12
N ASP A 71 -42.06 15.53 10.66
CA ASP A 71 -43.12 14.56 10.89
C ASP A 71 -44.03 14.98 12.06
N SER A 72 -43.52 15.70 13.06
CA SER A 72 -44.36 16.31 14.11
C SER A 72 -45.19 17.51 13.63
N ASP A 73 -44.68 18.33 12.70
CA ASP A 73 -45.39 19.51 12.19
C ASP A 73 -46.53 19.15 11.24
N LYS A 74 -46.42 18.04 10.50
CA LYS A 74 -47.52 17.51 9.67
C LYS A 74 -48.77 17.12 10.49
N VAL A 75 -48.61 16.78 11.78
CA VAL A 75 -49.73 16.43 12.67
C VAL A 75 -50.53 17.67 13.10
N VAL A 76 -49.94 18.87 13.03
CA VAL A 76 -50.59 20.11 13.52
C VAL A 76 -51.70 20.60 12.60
N HIS A 77 -51.66 20.27 11.30
CA HIS A 77 -52.72 20.69 10.36
C HIS A 77 -54.07 19.97 10.52
N VAL A 78 -54.15 18.92 11.35
CA VAL A 78 -55.42 18.25 11.69
C VAL A 78 -56.16 18.93 12.85
N LYS A 79 -55.56 19.90 13.55
CA LYS A 79 -56.28 20.59 14.65
C LYS A 79 -57.39 21.54 14.19
N ARG A 80 -57.39 22.01 12.94
CA ARG A 80 -58.46 22.89 12.41
C ARG A 80 -59.80 22.17 12.14
N SER A 81 -59.82 20.84 12.00
CA SER A 81 -61.06 20.07 11.81
C SER A 81 -61.74 19.67 13.13
N THR A 82 -61.08 19.85 14.27
CA THR A 82 -61.67 19.56 15.60
C THR A 82 -62.66 20.62 16.09
N SER A 83 -62.56 21.88 15.61
CA SER A 83 -63.55 22.92 15.94
C SER A 83 -64.86 22.71 15.17
N GLN A 84 -64.80 22.37 13.88
CA GLN A 84 -65.98 22.02 13.09
C GLN A 84 -66.65 20.74 13.62
N ALA A 85 -65.89 19.74 14.04
CA ALA A 85 -66.45 18.54 14.68
C ALA A 85 -67.07 18.85 16.06
N LYS A 86 -66.49 19.78 16.85
CA LYS A 86 -67.09 20.27 18.10
C LYS A 86 -68.36 21.07 17.87
N ASP A 87 -68.41 21.91 16.83
CA ASP A 87 -69.59 22.71 16.49
C ASP A 87 -70.71 21.86 15.89
N LEU A 88 -70.36 20.85 15.09
CA LEU A 88 -71.32 19.84 14.63
C LEU A 88 -71.82 18.99 15.78
N ARG A 89 -70.98 18.58 16.73
CA ARG A 89 -71.42 17.91 17.97
C ARG A 89 -72.34 18.80 18.80
N LYS A 90 -72.03 20.09 18.97
CA LYS A 90 -72.92 21.04 19.66
C LYS A 90 -74.24 21.27 18.90
N LYS A 91 -74.24 21.26 17.56
CA LYS A 91 -75.45 21.34 16.74
C LYS A 91 -76.29 20.07 16.84
N ILE A 92 -75.66 18.89 16.82
CA ILE A 92 -76.33 17.59 17.00
C ILE A 92 -76.92 17.50 18.42
N GLU A 93 -76.17 17.87 19.45
CA GLU A 93 -76.66 17.90 20.84
C GLU A 93 -77.81 18.90 21.03
N LYS A 94 -77.79 20.07 20.34
CA LYS A 94 -78.91 21.01 20.31
C LYS A 94 -80.13 20.48 19.54
N LEU A 95 -79.94 19.63 18.53
CA LEU A 95 -81.03 18.99 17.78
C LEU A 95 -81.61 17.79 18.52
N GLU A 96 -80.79 17.05 19.27
CA GLU A 96 -81.22 15.95 20.14
C GLU A 96 -81.98 16.48 21.38
N LYS A 97 -81.52 17.57 22.00
CA LYS A 97 -82.28 18.28 23.05
C LYS A 97 -83.61 18.88 22.55
N ARG A 98 -83.78 19.09 21.24
CA ARG A 98 -85.07 19.48 20.64
C ARG A 98 -86.00 18.29 20.36
N ARG A 99 -85.49 17.06 20.30
CA ARG A 99 -86.27 15.82 20.08
C ARG A 99 -86.63 15.09 21.39
N ALA A 100 -85.97 15.41 22.50
CA ALA A 100 -86.42 14.99 23.82
C ALA A 100 -87.67 15.78 24.25
N LYS A 101 -88.85 15.18 24.02
CA LYS A 101 -90.14 15.43 24.69
C LYS A 101 -90.43 16.88 25.11
N LYS A 102 -90.85 17.73 24.16
CA LYS A 102 -91.81 18.80 24.49
C LYS A 102 -93.21 18.18 24.48
N GLN A 103 -93.75 17.91 25.67
CA GLN A 103 -95.20 18.03 25.85
C GLN A 103 -95.61 19.41 25.32
N LEU A 104 -96.65 19.45 24.49
CA LEU A 104 -97.25 20.70 24.01
C LEU A 104 -97.53 21.60 25.22
N SER A 105 -97.06 22.84 25.19
CA SER A 105 -97.34 23.82 26.24
C SER A 105 -98.84 24.14 26.24
N LYS A 106 -99.44 24.39 27.41
CA LYS A 106 -100.88 24.69 27.58
C LYS A 106 -101.42 25.77 26.61
N SER A 107 -100.57 26.67 26.10
CA SER A 107 -100.92 27.69 25.10
C SER A 107 -101.09 27.18 23.66
N GLN A 108 -100.60 25.99 23.32
CA GLN A 108 -100.80 25.37 21.99
C GLN A 108 -102.05 24.48 21.96
N VAL A 109 -102.60 24.11 23.12
CA VAL A 109 -103.88 23.41 23.26
C VAL A 109 -105.06 24.40 23.30
N SER A 110 -104.83 25.68 23.65
CA SER A 110 -105.87 26.72 23.61
C SER A 110 -106.31 27.12 22.20
N SER A 111 -105.54 26.79 21.15
CA SER A 111 -105.94 26.97 19.76
C SER A 111 -106.86 25.85 19.24
N ILE A 112 -107.20 24.86 20.09
CA ILE A 112 -108.20 23.81 19.83
C ILE A 112 -109.45 24.08 20.70
N SER A 113 -109.81 25.36 20.89
CA SER A 113 -111.03 25.76 21.62
C SER A 113 -112.31 25.70 20.78
N GLU A 114 -112.25 25.19 19.55
CA GLU A 114 -113.40 25.10 18.63
C GLU A 114 -114.03 23.70 18.58
N ILE A 115 -113.32 22.64 18.97
CA ILE A 115 -113.88 21.28 19.03
C ILE A 115 -115.03 21.18 20.06
N PRO A 116 -114.98 21.81 21.24
CA PRO A 116 -116.11 21.77 22.19
C PRO A 116 -117.34 22.56 21.71
N LYS A 117 -117.16 23.55 20.81
CA LYS A 117 -118.28 24.30 20.21
C LYS A 117 -118.96 23.48 19.12
N ILE A 118 -118.19 22.78 18.29
CA ILE A 118 -118.69 21.85 17.27
C ILE A 118 -119.44 20.68 17.92
N GLU A 119 -118.95 20.14 19.05
CA GLU A 119 -119.65 19.09 19.79
C GLU A 119 -120.96 19.57 20.42
N LYS A 120 -120.99 20.81 20.94
CA LYS A 120 -122.25 21.42 21.42
C LYS A 120 -123.22 21.66 20.27
N GLU A 121 -122.77 22.15 19.12
CA GLU A 121 -123.61 22.35 17.93
C GLU A 121 -124.15 21.03 17.37
N LEU A 122 -123.34 19.97 17.33
CA LEU A 122 -123.80 18.61 16.97
C LEU A 122 -124.80 18.05 17.99
N SER A 123 -124.63 18.34 19.28
CA SER A 123 -125.58 17.94 20.31
C SER A 123 -126.89 18.74 20.25
N SER A 124 -126.83 20.03 19.92
CA SER A 124 -128.00 20.89 19.68
C SER A 124 -128.76 20.42 18.46
N LEU A 125 -128.05 20.11 17.37
CA LEU A 125 -128.64 19.62 16.13
C LEU A 125 -129.25 18.23 16.30
N LYS A 126 -128.62 17.33 17.09
CA LYS A 126 -129.25 16.05 17.45
C LYS A 126 -130.49 16.23 18.33
N LYS A 127 -130.53 17.22 19.23
CA LYS A 127 -131.71 17.52 20.04
C LYS A 127 -132.85 18.08 19.18
N SER A 128 -132.58 19.06 18.30
CA SER A 128 -133.60 19.60 17.40
C SER A 128 -134.12 18.55 16.42
N PHE A 129 -133.27 17.66 15.91
CA PHE A 129 -133.72 16.56 15.05
C PHE A 129 -134.61 15.56 15.79
N LYS A 130 -134.33 15.31 17.07
CA LYS A 130 -135.12 14.40 17.92
C LYS A 130 -136.45 15.02 18.38
N GLU A 131 -136.49 16.35 18.52
CA GLU A 131 -137.72 17.10 18.78
C GLU A 131 -138.62 17.17 17.54
N HIS A 132 -138.05 17.34 16.34
CA HIS A 132 -138.81 17.30 15.07
C HIS A 132 -139.28 15.89 14.67
N SER A 133 -138.56 14.82 15.04
CA SER A 133 -139.00 13.45 14.75
C SER A 133 -140.15 12.97 15.64
N ASN A 134 -140.39 13.64 16.79
CA ASN A 134 -141.45 13.28 17.73
C ASN A 134 -142.73 14.10 17.55
N SER A 135 -142.74 15.14 16.70
CA SER A 135 -143.89 16.03 16.48
C SER A 135 -144.61 15.82 15.15
N ALA A 136 -144.35 14.72 14.43
CA ALA A 136 -145.07 14.39 13.19
C ALA A 136 -145.70 12.99 13.30
N ASN A 137 -146.54 12.79 14.32
CA ASN A 137 -147.50 11.68 14.34
C ASN A 137 -148.77 12.14 13.59
N ILE A 138 -148.61 12.44 12.30
CA ILE A 138 -149.74 12.58 11.38
C ILE A 138 -150.11 11.16 10.97
N ARG A 139 -151.27 10.69 11.45
CA ARG A 139 -151.94 9.50 10.92
C ARG A 139 -152.24 9.75 9.44
N ILE A 140 -151.36 9.28 8.57
CA ILE A 140 -151.66 9.12 7.14
C ILE A 140 -152.43 7.81 7.00
N ASP A 141 -153.57 7.91 6.31
CA ASP A 141 -154.55 6.85 6.10
C ASP A 141 -153.91 5.56 5.55
N SER A 142 -154.23 4.41 6.16
CA SER A 142 -153.55 3.11 5.96
C SER A 142 -153.74 2.44 4.59
N GLY A 143 -154.33 3.15 3.61
CA GLY A 143 -154.58 2.64 2.26
C GLY A 143 -153.55 3.04 1.20
N VAL A 144 -152.78 4.12 1.41
CA VAL A 144 -151.85 4.65 0.38
C VAL A 144 -150.37 4.38 0.73
N GLY A 145 -150.04 4.21 2.01
CA GLY A 145 -148.69 3.88 2.46
C GLY A 145 -148.17 2.53 1.95
N VAL A 146 -149.00 1.49 1.92
CA VAL A 146 -148.56 0.12 1.53
C VAL A 146 -148.15 0.03 0.05
N LEU A 147 -148.76 0.82 -0.83
CA LEU A 147 -148.44 0.79 -2.27
C LEU A 147 -147.21 1.65 -2.62
N VAL A 148 -146.99 2.73 -1.87
CA VAL A 148 -145.84 3.62 -2.06
C VAL A 148 -144.61 3.05 -1.36
N ASP A 149 -144.75 2.49 -0.15
CA ASP A 149 -143.64 1.89 0.60
C ASP A 149 -143.14 0.59 -0.03
N SER A 150 -144.01 -0.25 -0.63
CA SER A 150 -143.54 -1.46 -1.32
C SER A 150 -142.71 -1.15 -2.56
N LYS A 151 -143.15 -0.21 -3.40
CA LYS A 151 -142.37 0.24 -4.57
C LYS A 151 -141.12 1.03 -4.17
N PHE A 152 -141.17 1.79 -3.09
CA PHE A 152 -140.02 2.52 -2.57
C PHE A 152 -138.99 1.58 -1.94
N ASP A 153 -139.43 0.53 -1.22
CA ASP A 153 -138.56 -0.50 -0.68
C ASP A 153 -137.90 -1.32 -1.78
N ASP A 154 -138.61 -1.65 -2.86
CA ASP A 154 -138.03 -2.31 -4.03
C ASP A 154 -137.00 -1.42 -4.74
N PHE A 155 -137.29 -0.12 -4.87
CA PHE A 155 -136.33 0.87 -5.37
C PHE A 155 -135.08 0.95 -4.48
N VAL A 156 -135.25 1.03 -3.16
CA VAL A 156 -134.15 1.08 -2.19
C VAL A 156 -133.36 -0.24 -2.18
N ARG A 157 -134.01 -1.39 -2.32
CA ARG A 157 -133.34 -2.70 -2.45
C ARG A 157 -132.53 -2.79 -3.73
N ASN A 158 -133.07 -2.31 -4.86
CA ASN A 158 -132.33 -2.26 -6.13
C ASN A 158 -131.13 -1.31 -6.04
N LEU A 159 -131.29 -0.11 -5.46
CA LEU A 159 -130.21 0.85 -5.26
C LEU A 159 -129.12 0.31 -4.31
N LYS A 160 -129.51 -0.38 -3.23
CA LYS A 160 -128.59 -1.08 -2.33
C LYS A 160 -127.89 -2.25 -3.04
N GLY A 161 -128.60 -3.00 -3.87
CA GLY A 161 -128.06 -4.07 -4.70
C GLY A 161 -127.00 -3.56 -5.68
N GLU A 162 -127.31 -2.51 -6.43
CA GLU A 162 -126.39 -1.83 -7.35
C GLU A 162 -125.18 -1.24 -6.63
N LEU A 163 -125.37 -0.57 -5.50
CA LEU A 163 -124.26 -0.02 -4.70
C LEU A 163 -123.36 -1.12 -4.15
N SER A 164 -123.96 -2.21 -3.65
CA SER A 164 -123.20 -3.37 -3.14
C SER A 164 -122.42 -4.05 -4.27
N GLN A 165 -123.01 -4.13 -5.47
CA GLN A 165 -122.35 -4.67 -6.65
C GLN A 165 -121.22 -3.75 -7.14
N LYS A 166 -121.43 -2.43 -7.23
CA LYS A 166 -120.39 -1.44 -7.53
C LYS A 166 -119.25 -1.47 -6.50
N LEU A 167 -119.58 -1.67 -5.22
CA LEU A 167 -118.58 -1.75 -4.16
C LEU A 167 -117.78 -3.06 -4.22
N LYS A 168 -118.42 -4.18 -4.57
CA LYS A 168 -117.73 -5.46 -4.87
C LYS A 168 -116.83 -5.32 -6.09
N GLN A 169 -117.33 -4.74 -7.18
CA GLN A 169 -116.56 -4.48 -8.40
C GLN A 169 -115.32 -3.65 -8.09
N ARG A 170 -115.49 -2.53 -7.38
CA ARG A 170 -114.40 -1.63 -7.01
C ARG A 170 -113.38 -2.26 -6.07
N LYS A 171 -113.81 -3.10 -5.12
CA LYS A 171 -112.89 -3.91 -4.29
C LYS A 171 -112.05 -4.86 -5.15
N LEU A 172 -112.68 -5.51 -6.12
CA LEU A 172 -112.04 -6.46 -7.03
C LEU A 172 -111.03 -5.77 -7.95
N ASP A 173 -111.38 -4.58 -8.47
CA ASP A 173 -110.48 -3.74 -9.25
C ASP A 173 -109.30 -3.23 -8.42
N LEU A 174 -109.53 -2.77 -7.18
CA LEU A 174 -108.46 -2.34 -6.27
C LEU A 174 -107.51 -3.51 -5.94
N SER A 175 -108.04 -4.72 -5.72
CA SER A 175 -107.23 -5.91 -5.48
C SER A 175 -106.36 -6.23 -6.68
N LYS A 176 -106.93 -6.21 -7.89
CA LYS A 176 -106.19 -6.42 -9.15
C LYS A 176 -105.11 -5.36 -9.36
N GLU A 177 -105.38 -4.09 -9.04
CA GLU A 177 -104.38 -3.02 -9.12
C GLU A 177 -103.24 -3.22 -8.12
N MET A 178 -103.55 -3.60 -6.87
CA MET A 178 -102.54 -3.91 -5.86
C MET A 178 -101.68 -5.12 -6.26
N GLU A 179 -102.29 -6.18 -6.78
CA GLU A 179 -101.57 -7.36 -7.30
C GLU A 179 -100.64 -6.99 -8.45
N ARG A 180 -101.12 -6.20 -9.42
CA ARG A 180 -100.27 -5.68 -10.51
C ARG A 180 -99.13 -4.81 -9.98
N GLY A 181 -99.40 -3.96 -9.00
CA GLY A 181 -98.38 -3.11 -8.35
C GLY A 181 -97.32 -3.91 -7.61
N LEU A 182 -97.72 -4.95 -6.87
CA LEU A 182 -96.81 -5.86 -6.19
C LEU A 182 -95.98 -6.69 -7.17
N ALA A 183 -96.60 -7.20 -8.24
CA ALA A 183 -95.89 -7.93 -9.29
C ALA A 183 -94.84 -7.05 -9.99
N LYS A 184 -95.18 -5.79 -10.32
CA LYS A 184 -94.23 -4.81 -10.87
C LYS A 184 -93.05 -4.57 -9.93
N LYS A 185 -93.31 -4.29 -8.64
CA LYS A 185 -92.26 -4.10 -7.64
C LYS A 185 -91.38 -5.34 -7.48
N LYS A 186 -91.97 -6.54 -7.46
CA LYS A 186 -91.22 -7.81 -7.37
C LYS A 186 -90.29 -7.98 -8.57
N LYS A 187 -90.75 -7.65 -9.77
CA LYS A 187 -89.94 -7.66 -10.99
C LYS A 187 -88.80 -6.63 -10.91
N GLU A 188 -89.09 -5.38 -10.51
CA GLU A 188 -88.07 -4.35 -10.32
C GLU A 188 -86.99 -4.75 -9.30
N PHE A 189 -87.38 -5.37 -8.18
CA PHE A 189 -86.43 -5.86 -7.18
C PHE A 189 -85.59 -7.01 -7.73
N SER A 190 -86.19 -7.94 -8.47
CA SER A 190 -85.47 -9.04 -9.13
C SER A 190 -84.44 -8.50 -10.13
N ASP A 191 -84.82 -7.50 -10.93
CA ASP A 191 -83.92 -6.89 -11.91
C ASP A 191 -82.76 -6.16 -11.23
N LYS A 192 -83.04 -5.38 -10.17
CA LYS A 192 -82.01 -4.72 -9.35
C LYS A 192 -81.07 -5.72 -8.71
N TYR A 193 -81.60 -6.80 -8.16
CA TYR A 193 -80.80 -7.84 -7.52
C TYR A 193 -79.92 -8.56 -8.54
N SER A 194 -80.45 -8.92 -9.72
CA SER A 194 -79.65 -9.58 -10.76
C SER A 194 -78.53 -8.66 -11.28
N LYS A 195 -78.79 -7.35 -11.43
CA LYS A 195 -77.76 -6.36 -11.80
C LYS A 195 -76.67 -6.28 -10.73
N LEU A 196 -77.03 -6.19 -9.46
CA LEU A 196 -76.07 -6.12 -8.36
C LEU A 196 -75.21 -7.39 -8.28
N VAL A 197 -75.80 -8.57 -8.46
CA VAL A 197 -75.07 -9.84 -8.48
C VAL A 197 -74.08 -9.89 -9.65
N LYS A 198 -74.50 -9.45 -10.84
CA LYS A 198 -73.61 -9.36 -12.01
C LYS A 198 -72.43 -8.41 -11.77
N GLU A 199 -72.68 -7.20 -11.26
CA GLU A 199 -71.64 -6.24 -10.93
C GLU A 199 -70.63 -6.78 -9.90
N GLN A 200 -71.11 -7.51 -8.88
CA GLN A 200 -70.23 -8.13 -7.89
C GLN A 200 -69.41 -9.28 -8.49
N HIS A 201 -70.01 -10.07 -9.38
CA HIS A 201 -69.29 -11.14 -10.09
C HIS A 201 -68.21 -10.57 -11.02
N GLU A 202 -68.50 -9.50 -11.75
CA GLU A 202 -67.52 -8.82 -12.60
C GLU A 202 -66.37 -8.24 -11.78
N LYS A 203 -66.66 -7.53 -10.68
CA LYS A 203 -65.63 -7.02 -9.77
C LYS A 203 -64.77 -8.12 -9.16
N TYR A 204 -65.37 -9.24 -8.79
CA TYR A 204 -64.63 -10.39 -8.27
C TYR A 204 -63.73 -10.99 -9.36
N LYS A 205 -64.26 -11.17 -10.57
CA LYS A 205 -63.51 -11.70 -11.71
C LYS A 205 -62.31 -10.80 -12.05
N GLU A 206 -62.51 -9.49 -12.14
CA GLU A 206 -61.42 -8.55 -12.36
C GLU A 206 -60.36 -8.58 -11.25
N ARG A 207 -60.76 -8.72 -9.98
CA ARG A 207 -59.79 -8.83 -8.87
C ARG A 207 -58.97 -10.10 -8.99
N VAL A 208 -59.62 -11.23 -9.24
CA VAL A 208 -58.94 -12.52 -9.42
C VAL A 208 -57.98 -12.46 -10.61
N ASP A 209 -58.44 -11.97 -11.76
CA ASP A 209 -57.61 -11.86 -12.97
C ASP A 209 -56.40 -10.94 -12.73
N ASN A 210 -56.59 -9.80 -12.06
CA ASN A 210 -55.52 -8.88 -11.71
C ASN A 210 -54.52 -9.45 -10.70
N GLU A 211 -54.98 -10.16 -9.67
CA GLU A 211 -54.10 -10.81 -8.69
C GLU A 211 -53.32 -11.96 -9.32
N LEU A 212 -53.98 -12.79 -10.13
CA LEU A 212 -53.35 -13.89 -10.84
C LEU A 212 -52.29 -13.36 -11.82
N ALA A 213 -52.61 -12.32 -12.60
CA ALA A 213 -51.66 -11.70 -13.51
C ALA A 213 -50.44 -11.13 -12.78
N LYS A 214 -50.64 -10.47 -11.63
CA LYS A 214 -49.54 -9.96 -10.80
C LYS A 214 -48.69 -11.08 -10.21
N GLU A 215 -49.29 -12.17 -9.73
CA GLU A 215 -48.53 -13.29 -9.17
C GLU A 215 -47.73 -14.03 -10.23
N VAL A 216 -48.34 -14.33 -11.38
CA VAL A 216 -47.66 -14.95 -12.53
C VAL A 216 -46.49 -14.09 -12.97
N LYS A 217 -46.69 -12.78 -13.13
CA LYS A 217 -45.61 -11.85 -13.49
C LYS A 217 -44.47 -11.86 -12.46
N ARG A 218 -44.79 -11.79 -11.16
CA ARG A 218 -43.79 -11.83 -10.08
C ARG A 218 -43.03 -13.15 -9.96
N ARG A 219 -43.69 -14.29 -10.21
CA ARG A 219 -43.01 -15.60 -10.21
C ARG A 219 -42.11 -15.71 -11.41
N PHE A 220 -42.59 -15.28 -12.57
CA PHE A 220 -41.83 -15.29 -13.80
C PHE A 220 -40.59 -14.42 -13.70
N GLU A 221 -40.71 -13.15 -13.28
CA GLU A 221 -39.57 -12.24 -13.08
C GLU A 221 -38.53 -12.86 -12.13
N ARG A 222 -38.97 -13.45 -11.01
CA ARG A 222 -38.05 -14.14 -10.08
C ARG A 222 -37.34 -15.34 -10.68
N GLU A 223 -38.03 -16.18 -11.45
CA GLU A 223 -37.40 -17.33 -12.12
C GLU A 223 -36.43 -16.88 -13.20
N LEU A 224 -36.78 -15.83 -13.95
CA LEU A 224 -35.95 -15.25 -15.00
C LEU A 224 -34.67 -14.63 -14.41
N ASP A 225 -34.80 -13.85 -13.33
CA ASP A 225 -33.66 -13.27 -12.62
C ASP A 225 -32.75 -14.36 -12.03
N ASN A 226 -33.32 -15.41 -11.45
CA ASN A 226 -32.57 -16.55 -10.94
C ASN A 226 -31.85 -17.33 -12.05
N GLY A 227 -32.50 -17.52 -13.21
CA GLY A 227 -31.91 -18.17 -14.38
C GLY A 227 -30.77 -17.34 -14.96
N LEU A 228 -30.99 -16.04 -15.15
CA LEU A 228 -29.98 -15.08 -15.59
C LEU A 228 -28.79 -15.02 -14.64
N ALA A 229 -29.02 -15.02 -13.33
CA ALA A 229 -27.95 -15.02 -12.34
C ALA A 229 -27.10 -16.30 -12.42
N LYS A 230 -27.73 -17.47 -12.58
CA LYS A 230 -27.02 -18.74 -12.73
C LYS A 230 -26.16 -18.78 -14.01
N GLU A 231 -26.70 -18.34 -15.14
CA GLU A 231 -25.96 -18.30 -16.40
C GLU A 231 -24.86 -17.25 -16.39
N ARG A 232 -25.10 -16.05 -15.82
CA ARG A 232 -24.05 -15.05 -15.60
C ARG A 232 -22.91 -15.63 -14.76
N ASN A 233 -23.22 -16.30 -13.65
CA ASN A 233 -22.20 -16.91 -12.80
C ASN A 233 -21.43 -18.01 -13.52
N ARG A 234 -22.10 -18.83 -14.35
CA ARG A 234 -21.45 -19.86 -15.18
C ARG A 234 -20.48 -19.23 -16.17
N ILE A 235 -20.92 -18.21 -16.92
CA ILE A 235 -20.12 -17.48 -17.90
C ILE A 235 -18.91 -16.81 -17.24
N ILE A 236 -19.11 -16.14 -16.10
CA ILE A 236 -18.03 -15.52 -15.33
C ILE A 236 -17.03 -16.58 -14.88
N SER A 237 -17.51 -17.73 -14.38
CA SER A 237 -16.64 -18.83 -13.95
C SER A 237 -15.81 -19.42 -15.11
N GLU A 238 -16.39 -19.54 -16.30
CA GLU A 238 -15.70 -19.99 -17.51
C GLU A 238 -14.66 -18.97 -17.99
N LEU A 239 -15.00 -17.67 -18.00
CA LEU A 239 -14.06 -16.58 -18.34
C LEU A 239 -12.88 -16.54 -17.38
N ILE A 240 -13.13 -16.62 -16.07
CA ILE A 240 -12.07 -16.66 -15.05
C ILE A 240 -11.15 -17.86 -15.30
N LYS A 241 -11.69 -19.03 -15.64
CA LYS A 241 -10.89 -20.23 -15.96
C LYS A 241 -10.06 -20.05 -17.23
N GLU A 242 -10.61 -19.43 -18.27
CA GLU A 242 -9.88 -19.16 -19.52
C GLU A 242 -8.76 -18.14 -19.32
N ASP A 243 -9.04 -17.03 -18.63
CA ASP A 243 -8.05 -16.00 -18.34
C ASP A 243 -6.94 -16.54 -17.43
N ALA A 244 -7.29 -17.35 -16.43
CA ALA A 244 -6.29 -18.02 -15.60
C ALA A 244 -5.39 -18.95 -16.43
N LYS A 245 -5.93 -19.67 -17.43
CA LYS A 245 -5.14 -20.50 -18.35
C LYS A 245 -4.23 -19.65 -19.24
N ARG A 246 -4.75 -18.56 -19.82
CA ARG A 246 -3.97 -17.62 -20.65
C ARG A 246 -2.83 -16.99 -19.87
N LEU A 247 -3.11 -16.43 -18.69
CA LEU A 247 -2.11 -15.83 -17.81
C LEU A 247 -1.04 -16.84 -17.38
N ASN A 248 -1.43 -18.09 -17.09
CA ASN A 248 -0.46 -19.12 -16.74
C ASN A 248 0.44 -19.50 -17.93
N PHE A 249 -0.13 -19.57 -19.14
CA PHE A 249 0.65 -19.81 -20.37
C PHE A 249 1.63 -18.66 -20.65
N GLU A 250 1.18 -17.40 -20.55
CA GLU A 250 2.04 -16.23 -20.69
C GLU A 250 3.14 -16.19 -19.63
N ARG A 251 2.82 -16.49 -18.37
CA ARG A 251 3.79 -16.58 -17.28
C ARG A 251 4.85 -17.65 -17.59
N LYS A 252 4.45 -18.83 -18.06
CA LYS A 252 5.39 -19.90 -18.47
C LYS A 252 6.28 -19.46 -19.62
N ASN A 253 5.72 -18.81 -20.64
CA ASN A 253 6.48 -18.29 -21.77
C ASN A 253 7.46 -17.18 -21.37
N LEU A 254 7.05 -16.23 -20.53
CA LEU A 254 7.92 -15.20 -19.99
C LEU A 254 9.05 -15.79 -19.16
N THR A 255 8.73 -16.75 -18.28
CA THR A 255 9.73 -17.45 -17.46
C THR A 255 10.75 -18.17 -18.35
N ARG A 256 10.29 -18.85 -19.41
CA ARG A 256 11.17 -19.51 -20.39
C ARG A 256 12.06 -18.51 -21.12
N LYS A 257 11.50 -17.41 -21.65
CA LYS A 257 12.29 -16.35 -22.32
C LYS A 257 13.32 -15.73 -21.39
N LEU A 258 12.95 -15.50 -20.13
CA LEU A 258 13.84 -14.95 -19.12
C LEU A 258 14.99 -15.93 -18.82
N HIS A 259 14.67 -17.21 -18.65
CA HIS A 259 15.67 -18.25 -18.43
C HIS A 259 16.63 -18.40 -19.61
N GLU A 260 16.11 -18.40 -20.85
CA GLU A 260 16.92 -18.41 -22.07
C GLU A 260 17.84 -17.19 -22.16
N HIS A 261 17.34 -16.00 -21.82
CA HIS A 261 18.14 -14.77 -21.82
C HIS A 261 19.25 -14.81 -20.76
N TYR A 262 18.96 -15.24 -19.53
CA TYR A 262 19.96 -15.37 -18.47
C TYR A 262 21.00 -16.45 -18.80
N SER A 263 20.58 -17.61 -19.32
CA SER A 263 21.50 -18.66 -19.76
C SER A 263 22.42 -18.18 -20.89
N LYS A 264 21.92 -17.37 -21.82
CA LYS A 264 22.77 -16.74 -22.86
C LYS A 264 23.77 -15.77 -22.25
N LYS A 265 23.34 -14.88 -21.33
CA LYS A 265 24.23 -13.95 -20.65
C LYS A 265 25.30 -14.65 -19.81
N GLU A 266 24.93 -15.72 -19.11
CA GLU A 266 25.85 -16.53 -18.32
C GLU A 266 26.96 -17.13 -19.21
N LYS A 267 26.58 -17.73 -20.34
CA LYS A 267 27.55 -18.22 -21.35
C LYS A 267 28.45 -17.11 -21.91
N GLU A 268 27.92 -15.91 -22.12
CA GLU A 268 28.72 -14.75 -22.54
C GLU A 268 29.72 -14.31 -21.45
N PHE A 269 29.31 -14.29 -20.19
CA PHE A 269 30.18 -14.00 -19.06
C PHE A 269 31.28 -15.06 -18.94
N ASP A 270 30.94 -16.34 -19.05
CA ASP A 270 31.93 -17.42 -19.01
C ASP A 270 32.95 -17.28 -20.13
N ARG A 271 32.51 -16.94 -21.36
CA ARG A 271 33.41 -16.66 -22.49
C ARG A 271 34.34 -15.49 -22.19
N LYS A 272 33.82 -14.39 -21.60
CA LYS A 272 34.63 -13.23 -21.21
C LYS A 272 35.67 -13.59 -20.14
N ILE A 273 35.26 -14.34 -19.12
CA ILE A 273 36.15 -14.81 -18.04
C ILE A 273 37.25 -15.71 -18.60
N VAL A 274 36.93 -16.62 -19.51
CA VAL A 274 37.92 -17.48 -20.18
C VAL A 274 38.91 -16.63 -20.98
N LEU A 275 38.43 -15.63 -21.73
CA LEU A 275 39.27 -14.73 -22.51
C LEU A 275 40.20 -13.89 -21.62
N GLU A 276 39.69 -13.35 -20.51
CA GLU A 276 40.49 -12.60 -19.54
C GLU A 276 41.52 -13.48 -18.84
N LYS A 277 41.15 -14.69 -18.44
CA LYS A 277 42.10 -15.68 -17.90
C LYS A 277 43.21 -15.99 -18.90
N LYS A 278 42.90 -16.08 -20.20
CA LYS A 278 43.91 -16.26 -21.26
C LYS A 278 44.84 -15.04 -21.35
N LYS A 279 44.31 -13.82 -21.41
CA LYS A 279 45.10 -12.58 -21.40
C LYS A 279 46.00 -12.47 -20.17
N LEU A 280 45.49 -12.86 -18.99
CA LEU A 280 46.25 -12.86 -17.74
C LEU A 280 47.37 -13.90 -17.76
N LYS A 281 47.12 -15.10 -18.30
CA LYS A 281 48.17 -16.13 -18.48
C LYS A 281 49.26 -15.64 -19.42
N GLU A 282 48.89 -14.98 -20.52
CA GLU A 282 49.85 -14.39 -21.47
C GLU A 282 50.68 -13.27 -20.85
N SER A 283 50.05 -12.36 -20.09
CA SER A 283 50.77 -11.29 -19.40
C SER A 283 51.72 -11.84 -18.33
N LEU A 284 51.28 -12.86 -17.58
CA LEU A 284 52.10 -13.53 -16.56
C LEU A 284 53.28 -14.27 -17.22
N ALA A 285 53.09 -14.88 -18.38
CA ALA A 285 54.18 -15.46 -19.18
C ALA A 285 55.18 -14.39 -19.66
N LYS A 286 54.71 -13.22 -20.11
CA LYS A 286 55.58 -12.08 -20.46
C LYS A 286 56.39 -11.60 -19.26
N VAL A 287 55.76 -11.45 -18.09
CA VAL A 287 56.44 -11.07 -16.84
C VAL A 287 57.47 -12.12 -16.43
N LYS A 288 57.16 -13.42 -16.54
CA LYS A 288 58.12 -14.50 -16.28
C LYS A 288 59.33 -14.42 -17.22
N LYS A 289 59.13 -14.19 -18.53
CA LYS A 289 60.22 -13.97 -19.50
C LYS A 289 61.08 -12.75 -19.14
N MET A 290 60.45 -11.64 -18.76
CA MET A 290 61.18 -10.44 -18.29
C MET A 290 61.98 -10.70 -17.02
N ARG A 291 61.43 -11.46 -16.05
CA ARG A 291 62.15 -11.86 -14.84
C ARG A 291 63.37 -12.73 -15.15
N LEU A 292 63.25 -13.66 -16.09
CA LEU A 292 64.37 -14.48 -16.55
C LEU A 292 65.46 -13.65 -17.22
N LYS A 293 65.08 -12.71 -18.11
CA LYS A 293 66.02 -11.75 -18.71
C LYS A 293 66.70 -10.87 -17.66
N ASN A 294 65.96 -10.38 -16.66
CA ASN A 294 66.52 -9.59 -15.58
C ASN A 294 67.45 -10.43 -14.69
N ALA A 295 67.15 -11.71 -14.48
CA ALA A 295 68.02 -12.63 -13.75
C ALA A 295 69.33 -12.87 -14.50
N SER A 296 69.29 -13.04 -15.84
CA SER A 296 70.51 -13.13 -16.65
C SER A 296 71.31 -11.83 -16.64
N HIS A 297 70.66 -10.67 -16.74
CA HIS A 297 71.34 -9.37 -16.61
C HIS A 297 71.98 -9.19 -15.23
N ARG A 298 71.32 -9.62 -14.16
CA ARG A 298 71.90 -9.58 -12.81
C ARG A 298 73.11 -10.51 -12.68
N LYS A 299 73.07 -11.70 -13.27
CA LYS A 299 74.23 -12.61 -13.31
C LYS A 299 75.40 -12.00 -14.08
N ALA A 300 75.15 -11.52 -15.30
CA ALA A 300 76.17 -10.86 -16.12
C ALA A 300 76.75 -9.60 -15.44
N PHE A 301 75.92 -8.80 -14.78
CA PHE A 301 76.37 -7.64 -14.00
C PHE A 301 77.22 -8.03 -12.80
N ASN A 302 76.84 -9.09 -12.09
CA ASN A 302 77.63 -9.62 -10.97
C ASN A 302 78.97 -10.20 -11.44
N GLU A 303 79.00 -10.91 -12.57
CA GLU A 303 80.23 -11.39 -13.20
C GLU A 303 81.13 -10.24 -13.64
N TYR A 304 80.57 -9.19 -14.23
CA TYR A 304 81.31 -7.96 -14.56
C TYR A 304 81.90 -7.30 -13.30
N LYS A 305 81.11 -7.19 -12.23
CA LYS A 305 81.58 -6.66 -10.95
C LYS A 305 82.69 -7.52 -10.34
N GLN A 306 82.60 -8.84 -10.45
CA GLN A 306 83.65 -9.75 -10.01
C GLN A 306 84.93 -9.60 -10.83
N ARG A 307 84.83 -9.43 -12.16
CA ARG A 307 85.99 -9.15 -13.02
C ARG A 307 86.69 -7.84 -12.66
N GLN A 308 85.92 -6.78 -12.47
CA GLN A 308 86.46 -5.49 -12.03
C GLN A 308 87.14 -5.59 -10.66
N LEU A 309 86.58 -6.37 -9.74
CA LEU A 309 87.21 -6.64 -8.45
C LEU A 309 88.49 -7.48 -8.59
N SER A 310 88.52 -8.49 -9.46
CA SER A 310 89.75 -9.27 -9.69
C SER A 310 90.85 -8.44 -10.34
N GLU A 311 90.53 -7.59 -11.31
CA GLU A 311 91.49 -6.65 -11.93
C GLU A 311 92.08 -5.68 -10.89
N LEU A 312 91.24 -5.12 -10.02
CA LEU A 312 91.69 -4.28 -8.91
C LEU A 312 92.61 -5.02 -7.93
N VAL A 313 92.27 -6.26 -7.59
CA VAL A 313 93.09 -7.10 -6.70
C VAL A 313 94.44 -7.41 -7.35
N GLU A 314 94.46 -7.67 -8.65
CA GLU A 314 95.68 -7.94 -9.42
C GLU A 314 96.58 -6.71 -9.47
N MET A 315 96.03 -5.52 -9.77
CA MET A 315 96.77 -4.25 -9.72
C MET A 315 97.35 -3.97 -8.32
N ILE A 316 96.57 -4.19 -7.25
CA ILE A 316 97.06 -4.04 -5.87
C ILE A 316 98.21 -5.02 -5.60
N SER A 317 98.13 -6.25 -6.12
CA SER A 317 99.17 -7.26 -5.94
C SER A 317 100.47 -6.88 -6.66
N GLU A 318 100.39 -6.31 -7.86
CA GLU A 318 101.53 -5.84 -8.63
C GLU A 318 102.19 -4.63 -7.96
N GLU A 319 101.38 -3.69 -7.46
CA GLU A 319 101.91 -2.51 -6.78
C GLU A 319 102.60 -2.88 -5.46
N LYS A 320 102.08 -3.89 -4.73
CA LYS A 320 102.77 -4.48 -3.57
C LYS A 320 104.11 -5.10 -3.95
N LYS A 321 104.21 -5.79 -5.10
CA LYS A 321 105.47 -6.35 -5.58
C LYS A 321 106.49 -5.24 -5.90
N ARG A 322 106.05 -4.16 -6.56
CA ARG A 322 106.90 -2.98 -6.84
C ARG A 322 107.42 -2.33 -5.56
N ILE A 323 106.55 -2.14 -4.56
CA ILE A 323 106.95 -1.59 -3.26
C ILE A 323 107.99 -2.49 -2.59
N ALA A 324 107.77 -3.81 -2.56
CA ALA A 324 108.72 -4.76 -1.99
C ALA A 324 110.08 -4.76 -2.73
N GLU A 325 110.07 -4.54 -4.05
CA GLU A 325 111.28 -4.44 -4.86
C GLU A 325 112.06 -3.15 -4.58
N ILE A 326 111.36 -2.01 -4.43
CA ILE A 326 111.93 -0.74 -3.99
C ILE A 326 112.51 -0.86 -2.57
N GLU A 327 111.85 -1.58 -1.66
CA GLU A 327 112.38 -1.84 -0.32
C GLU A 327 113.68 -2.66 -0.38
N ARG A 328 113.74 -3.69 -1.25
CA ARG A 328 114.95 -4.49 -1.44
C ARG A 328 116.11 -3.66 -2.02
N THR A 329 115.86 -2.77 -2.98
CA THR A 329 116.92 -1.91 -3.53
C THR A 329 117.43 -0.92 -2.49
N LYS A 330 116.53 -0.27 -1.72
CA LYS A 330 116.92 0.62 -0.62
C LYS A 330 117.71 -0.10 0.48
N LEU A 331 117.34 -1.34 0.82
CA LEU A 331 118.10 -2.14 1.78
C LEU A 331 119.52 -2.45 1.29
N ARG A 332 119.69 -2.75 -0.01
CA ARG A 332 121.03 -2.96 -0.62
C ARG A 332 121.86 -1.67 -0.62
N GLU A 333 121.24 -0.52 -0.88
CA GLU A 333 121.92 0.79 -0.80
C GLU A 333 122.39 1.09 0.62
N ILE A 334 121.55 0.86 1.63
CA ILE A 334 121.90 1.00 3.05
C ILE A 334 123.07 0.07 3.41
N GLU A 335 123.05 -1.18 2.94
CA GLU A 335 124.13 -2.14 3.19
C GLU A 335 125.45 -1.70 2.53
N ASN A 336 125.40 -1.19 1.30
CA ASN A 336 126.56 -0.65 0.60
C ASN A 336 127.14 0.59 1.27
N LEU A 337 126.29 1.48 1.77
CA LEU A 337 126.70 2.64 2.58
C LEU A 337 127.37 2.19 3.89
N LYS A 338 126.81 1.16 4.54
CA LYS A 338 127.39 0.57 5.76
C LYS A 338 128.77 -0.04 5.48
N LYS A 339 128.96 -0.72 4.34
CA LYS A 339 130.27 -1.25 3.89
C LYS A 339 131.29 -0.13 3.63
N LYS A 340 130.90 0.96 2.95
CA LYS A 340 131.74 2.15 2.75
C LYS A 340 132.11 2.86 4.06
N GLN A 341 131.19 2.92 5.01
CA GLN A 341 131.47 3.51 6.32
C GLN A 341 132.45 2.63 7.12
N ASN A 342 132.27 1.31 7.07
CA ASN A 342 133.20 0.37 7.70
C ASN A 342 134.60 0.40 7.09
N SER A 343 134.75 0.56 5.76
CA SER A 343 136.07 0.70 5.13
C SER A 343 136.79 1.98 5.58
N ARG A 344 136.06 3.11 5.69
CA ARG A 344 136.59 4.38 6.25
C ARG A 344 137.01 4.24 7.72
N VAL A 345 136.24 3.52 8.52
CA VAL A 345 136.62 3.22 9.93
C VAL A 345 137.88 2.36 9.98
N LYS A 346 138.00 1.37 9.08
CA LYS A 346 139.18 0.49 9.00
C LYS A 346 140.45 1.24 8.59
N GLU A 347 140.35 2.17 7.64
CA GLU A 347 141.47 3.07 7.26
C GLU A 347 141.89 3.97 8.43
N ARG A 348 140.92 4.52 9.18
CA ARG A 348 141.18 5.35 10.36
C ARG A 348 141.86 4.56 11.48
N ASN A 349 141.47 3.29 11.67
CA ASN A 349 142.11 2.37 12.62
C ASN A 349 143.54 2.00 12.18
N ASN A 350 143.77 1.76 10.89
CA ASN A 350 145.12 1.49 10.37
C ASN A 350 146.08 2.69 10.53
N LEU A 351 145.55 3.92 10.42
CA LEU A 351 146.28 5.16 10.68
C LEU A 351 146.64 5.31 12.17
N LEU A 352 145.71 4.96 13.07
CA LEU A 352 145.96 4.93 14.51
C LEU A 352 147.00 3.86 14.89
N GLU A 353 146.95 2.69 14.27
CA GLU A 353 147.89 1.59 14.53
C GLU A 353 149.33 1.93 14.07
N ARG A 354 149.48 2.66 12.95
CA ARG A 354 150.77 3.21 12.52
C ARG A 354 151.31 4.27 13.49
N ARG A 355 150.42 5.07 14.08
CA ARG A 355 150.77 6.09 15.09
C ARG A 355 151.21 5.44 16.41
N MET A 356 150.58 4.33 16.80
CA MET A 356 150.96 3.55 17.97
C MET A 356 152.31 2.82 17.83
N LYS A 357 152.66 2.29 16.65
CA LYS A 357 153.96 1.64 16.42
C LYS A 357 155.16 2.59 16.45
N LEU A 358 154.94 3.89 16.24
CA LEU A 358 155.96 4.94 16.41
C LEU A 358 156.15 5.33 17.90
N LEU A 359 155.07 5.30 18.70
CA LEU A 359 155.09 5.54 20.14
C LEU A 359 155.76 4.39 20.93
N ASP A 360 155.60 3.14 20.47
CA ASP A 360 156.24 1.96 21.11
C ASP A 360 157.78 1.95 20.99
N ARG A 361 158.36 2.71 20.05
CA ARG A 361 159.82 2.82 19.86
C ARG A 361 160.44 3.92 20.73
N THR A 362 159.67 4.92 21.13
CA THR A 362 160.07 5.95 22.10
C THR A 362 159.87 5.47 23.54
N GLU A 363 158.80 4.72 23.81
CA GLU A 363 158.50 4.19 25.15
C GLU A 363 159.54 3.19 25.69
N LYS A 364 160.29 2.48 24.84
CA LYS A 364 161.33 1.53 25.30
C LYS A 364 162.59 2.21 25.85
N LYS A 365 162.82 3.49 25.57
CA LYS A 365 163.94 4.28 26.13
C LYS A 365 163.54 5.06 27.40
N ASP A 366 162.25 5.34 27.59
CA ASP A 366 161.76 6.10 28.74
C ASP A 366 161.31 5.20 29.93
N LYS A 367 161.13 3.89 29.70
CA LYS A 367 160.72 2.90 30.74
C LYS A 367 161.78 2.61 31.83
N GLU A 368 163.03 3.04 31.64
CA GLU A 368 164.09 2.94 32.66
C GLU A 368 164.13 4.17 33.59
N ILE A 369 163.72 5.35 33.11
CA ILE A 369 163.62 6.59 33.88
C ILE A 369 162.33 6.64 34.72
N ILE A 370 161.27 5.96 34.27
CA ILE A 370 159.93 5.99 34.88
C ILE A 370 159.82 5.15 36.17
N ARG A 371 160.69 4.15 36.41
CA ARG A 371 160.68 3.39 37.68
C ARG A 371 160.99 4.24 38.92
N ASN A 372 161.67 5.37 38.75
CA ASN A 372 161.98 6.30 39.85
C ASN A 372 160.95 7.43 40.03
N LYS A 373 160.09 7.72 39.03
CA LYS A 373 159.00 8.71 39.12
C LYS A 373 157.62 8.12 39.46
N LEU A 374 157.45 6.79 39.39
CA LEU A 374 156.20 6.09 39.72
C LEU A 374 155.84 6.10 41.22
N ARG A 375 156.70 6.66 42.07
CA ARG A 375 156.44 6.84 43.52
C ARG A 375 155.74 8.18 43.84
N GLU A 376 155.73 9.15 42.92
CA GLU A 376 155.08 10.47 43.09
C GLU A 376 153.71 10.60 42.37
N LEU A 377 153.34 9.68 41.49
CA LEU A 377 152.12 9.79 40.66
C LEU A 377 150.87 9.09 41.22
N LYS A 378 150.95 8.45 42.40
CA LYS A 378 149.79 7.87 43.08
C LYS A 378 148.81 8.91 43.67
N GLU A 379 149.17 10.19 43.66
CA GLU A 379 148.33 11.30 44.15
C GLU A 379 147.49 12.01 43.06
N LYS A 380 147.79 11.79 41.77
CA LYS A 380 147.09 12.49 40.66
C LYS A 380 145.95 11.69 39.99
N ASP A 381 145.82 10.39 40.25
CA ASP A 381 144.73 9.56 39.69
C ASP A 381 143.38 9.76 40.40
N SER A 382 143.35 10.41 41.56
CA SER A 382 142.09 10.72 42.26
C SER A 382 141.24 11.81 41.56
N GLN A 383 141.80 12.58 40.61
CA GLN A 383 141.07 13.64 39.90
C GLN A 383 140.52 13.20 38.54
N ARG A 384 141.06 12.13 37.93
CA ARG A 384 140.65 11.68 36.59
C ARG A 384 139.36 10.84 36.60
N SER A 385 139.08 10.15 37.72
CA SER A 385 137.83 9.39 37.89
C SER A 385 136.59 10.27 38.06
N LYS A 386 136.73 11.54 38.49
CA LYS A 386 135.59 12.48 38.63
C LYS A 386 135.11 13.05 37.28
N TRP A 387 136.00 13.19 36.30
CA TRP A 387 135.65 13.72 34.98
C TRP A 387 134.89 12.71 34.10
N ILE A 388 135.17 11.42 34.24
CA ILE A 388 134.53 10.35 33.46
C ILE A 388 133.06 10.14 33.89
N GLU A 389 132.73 10.36 35.16
CA GLU A 389 131.36 10.23 35.68
C GLU A 389 130.45 11.42 35.29
N GLU A 390 131.02 12.61 35.07
CA GLU A 390 130.29 13.80 34.61
C GLU A 390 129.88 13.72 33.14
N GLU A 391 130.75 13.16 32.28
CA GLU A 391 130.48 13.05 30.84
C GLU A 391 129.44 11.97 30.53
N LYS A 392 129.41 10.90 31.34
CA LYS A 392 128.38 9.86 31.29
C LYS A 392 126.99 10.41 31.64
N ASN A 393 126.91 11.30 32.63
CA ASN A 393 125.68 11.96 33.04
C ASN A 393 125.15 12.99 32.01
N ARG A 394 126.04 13.64 31.24
CA ARG A 394 125.65 14.55 30.15
C ARG A 394 125.00 13.80 28.97
N LEU A 395 125.58 12.68 28.56
CA LEU A 395 125.05 11.86 27.46
C LEU A 395 123.70 11.21 27.82
N GLN A 396 123.50 10.83 29.08
CA GLN A 396 122.24 10.24 29.54
C GLN A 396 121.08 11.27 29.57
N LYS A 397 121.37 12.56 29.82
CA LYS A 397 120.38 13.65 29.71
C LYS A 397 119.99 13.96 28.27
N PHE A 398 120.92 13.87 27.32
CA PHE A 398 120.64 14.11 25.90
C PHE A 398 119.73 13.05 25.28
N VAL A 399 119.91 11.78 25.67
CA VAL A 399 119.05 10.67 25.21
C VAL A 399 117.63 10.78 25.77
N LYS A 400 117.44 11.22 27.03
CA LYS A 400 116.11 11.48 27.60
C LYS A 400 115.34 12.59 26.89
N LEU A 401 116.02 13.67 26.50
CA LEU A 401 115.39 14.79 25.78
C LEU A 401 114.91 14.40 24.37
N LYS A 402 115.69 13.58 23.65
CA LYS A 402 115.31 13.12 22.31
C LYS A 402 114.15 12.12 22.33
N ARG A 403 114.05 11.28 23.37
CA ARG A 403 112.95 10.32 23.52
C ARG A 403 111.62 11.03 23.82
N ASN A 404 111.63 12.01 24.72
CA ASN A 404 110.46 12.81 25.05
C ASN A 404 109.94 13.68 23.88
N SER A 405 110.82 14.09 22.96
CA SER A 405 110.44 14.84 21.75
C SER A 405 109.69 13.97 20.73
N LEU A 406 110.07 12.70 20.59
CA LEU A 406 109.43 11.77 19.64
C LEU A 406 108.08 11.25 20.18
N ASP A 407 107.99 11.01 21.50
CA ASP A 407 106.74 10.59 22.13
C ASP A 407 105.66 11.70 22.09
N LYS A 408 106.05 12.97 22.11
CA LYS A 408 105.13 14.11 21.93
C LYS A 408 104.54 14.16 20.51
N ARG A 409 105.38 13.95 19.49
CA ARG A 409 104.96 13.90 18.08
C ARG A 409 104.07 12.70 17.76
N LEU A 410 104.31 11.55 18.42
CA LEU A 410 103.46 10.37 18.29
C LEU A 410 102.09 10.56 18.95
N GLY A 411 102.02 11.34 20.04
CA GLY A 411 100.78 11.70 20.70
C GLY A 411 99.91 12.68 19.89
N GLU A 412 100.52 13.62 19.18
CA GLU A 412 99.80 14.57 18.31
C GLU A 412 99.19 13.89 17.08
N LEU A 413 99.89 12.94 16.46
CA LEU A 413 99.36 12.16 15.33
C LEU A 413 98.18 11.25 15.72
N LYS A 414 98.21 10.67 16.92
CA LYS A 414 97.09 9.85 17.43
C LYS A 414 95.84 10.68 17.73
N LYS A 415 95.99 11.94 18.14
CA LYS A 415 94.85 12.84 18.36
C LYS A 415 94.16 13.20 17.04
N HIS A 416 94.93 13.50 15.99
CA HIS A 416 94.36 13.76 14.67
C HIS A 416 93.61 12.54 14.11
N GLU A 417 94.16 11.33 14.28
CA GLU A 417 93.49 10.12 13.81
C GLU A 417 92.18 9.80 14.58
N GLU A 418 92.09 10.18 15.86
CA GLU A 418 90.86 10.06 16.66
C GLU A 418 89.82 11.15 16.34
N GLU A 419 90.25 12.35 15.99
CA GLU A 419 89.39 13.45 15.55
C GLU A 419 88.76 13.14 14.19
N ASP A 420 89.55 12.67 13.21
CA ASP A 420 89.06 12.26 11.90
C ASP A 420 88.07 11.08 12.00
N LYS A 421 88.30 10.12 12.90
CA LYS A 421 87.37 9.00 13.15
C LYS A 421 86.05 9.47 13.77
N LYS A 422 86.06 10.50 14.62
CA LYS A 422 84.84 11.09 15.20
C LYS A 422 84.06 11.88 14.16
N GLU A 423 84.73 12.58 13.26
CA GLU A 423 84.09 13.34 12.18
C GLU A 423 83.42 12.41 11.17
N ILE A 424 84.12 11.36 10.71
CA ILE A 424 83.55 10.32 9.82
C ILE A 424 82.38 9.57 10.47
N SER A 425 82.45 9.32 11.79
CA SER A 425 81.34 8.73 12.55
C SER A 425 80.11 9.65 12.56
N GLY A 426 80.30 10.95 12.78
CA GLY A 426 79.23 11.94 12.81
C GLY A 426 78.54 12.12 11.45
N GLU A 427 79.29 12.12 10.35
CA GLU A 427 78.72 12.20 9.00
C GLU A 427 77.94 10.93 8.61
N LYS A 428 78.43 9.76 9.03
CA LYS A 428 77.74 8.49 8.81
C LYS A 428 76.41 8.40 9.56
N GLU A 429 76.32 8.98 10.75
CA GLU A 429 75.08 9.09 11.53
C GLU A 429 74.07 10.03 10.84
N LYS A 430 74.52 11.19 10.37
CA LYS A 430 73.69 12.16 9.62
C LYS A 430 73.12 11.57 8.33
N LEU A 431 73.94 10.85 7.57
CA LEU A 431 73.51 10.13 6.36
C LEU A 431 72.50 9.02 6.66
N LYS A 432 72.60 8.35 7.82
CA LYS A 432 71.66 7.31 8.23
C LYS A 432 70.29 7.87 8.61
N VAL A 433 70.26 9.05 9.24
CA VAL A 433 69.03 9.78 9.57
C VAL A 433 68.34 10.28 8.30
N SER A 434 69.07 10.93 7.37
CA SER A 434 68.49 11.43 6.13
C SER A 434 67.98 10.30 5.22
N PHE A 435 68.64 9.15 5.18
CA PHE A 435 68.16 7.98 4.44
C PHE A 435 66.90 7.35 5.09
N GLY A 436 66.78 7.43 6.42
CA GLY A 436 65.59 7.00 7.15
C GLY A 436 64.37 7.89 6.87
N GLU A 437 64.57 9.20 6.76
CA GLU A 437 63.53 10.18 6.43
C GLU A 437 63.08 10.02 4.96
N LEU A 438 64.01 9.90 4.02
CA LEU A 438 63.68 9.65 2.61
C LEU A 438 62.89 8.36 2.41
N LYS A 439 63.21 7.31 3.18
CA LYS A 439 62.48 6.04 3.13
C LYS A 439 61.05 6.18 3.65
N LYS A 440 60.83 6.97 4.71
CA LYS A 440 59.49 7.27 5.24
C LYS A 440 58.67 8.09 4.24
N GLU A 441 59.26 9.12 3.63
CA GLU A 441 58.59 9.92 2.59
C GLU A 441 58.19 9.07 1.38
N PHE A 442 59.07 8.17 0.93
CA PHE A 442 58.78 7.28 -0.18
C PHE A 442 57.65 6.28 0.14
N GLU A 443 57.60 5.74 1.37
CA GLU A 443 56.49 4.89 1.80
C GLU A 443 55.17 5.67 1.90
N MET A 444 55.18 6.89 2.45
CA MET A 444 53.99 7.74 2.51
C MET A 444 53.45 8.10 1.12
N LEU A 445 54.33 8.41 0.16
CA LEU A 445 53.92 8.69 -1.23
C LEU A 445 53.28 7.47 -1.89
N LYS A 446 53.86 6.28 -1.66
CA LYS A 446 53.35 5.01 -2.20
C LYS A 446 51.99 4.64 -1.61
N GLU A 447 51.76 4.99 -0.35
CA GLU A 447 50.49 4.76 0.34
C GLU A 447 49.43 5.79 -0.11
N ALA A 448 49.80 7.06 -0.26
CA ALA A 448 48.94 8.10 -0.80
C ALA A 448 48.50 7.83 -2.25
N GLU A 449 49.37 7.28 -3.10
CA GLU A 449 49.00 6.86 -4.45
C GLU A 449 48.01 5.69 -4.47
N ARG A 450 48.21 4.67 -3.61
CA ARG A 450 47.24 3.57 -3.47
C ARG A 450 45.89 4.10 -3.01
N GLU A 451 45.89 5.01 -2.04
CA GLU A 451 44.66 5.59 -1.51
C GLU A 451 43.93 6.43 -2.56
N ARG A 452 44.67 7.19 -3.39
CA ARG A 452 44.09 7.90 -4.55
C ARG A 452 43.47 6.93 -5.54
N HIS A 453 44.16 5.85 -5.89
CA HIS A 453 43.64 4.82 -6.81
C HIS A 453 42.41 4.10 -6.26
N GLU A 454 42.40 3.78 -4.97
CA GLU A 454 41.27 3.13 -4.32
C GLU A 454 40.06 4.07 -4.23
N ARG A 455 40.28 5.36 -3.95
CA ARG A 455 39.22 6.39 -4.00
C ARG A 455 38.65 6.55 -5.41
N THR A 456 39.48 6.55 -6.45
CA THR A 456 38.98 6.61 -7.84
C THR A 456 38.19 5.37 -8.23
N LEU A 457 38.67 4.16 -7.90
CA LEU A 457 37.95 2.91 -8.18
C LEU A 457 36.64 2.82 -7.39
N SER A 458 36.62 3.27 -6.14
CA SER A 458 35.41 3.33 -5.31
C SER A 458 34.38 4.32 -5.86
N ALA A 459 34.83 5.49 -6.32
CA ALA A 459 33.97 6.49 -6.96
C ALA A 459 33.39 5.96 -8.29
N GLU A 460 34.19 5.29 -9.10
CA GLU A 460 33.77 4.70 -10.37
C GLU A 460 32.77 3.55 -10.16
N LYS A 461 33.02 2.70 -9.15
CA LYS A 461 32.09 1.65 -8.73
C LYS A 461 30.77 2.22 -8.22
N ARG A 462 30.78 3.32 -7.45
CA ARG A 462 29.56 4.03 -7.04
C ARG A 462 28.80 4.60 -8.23
N LYS A 463 29.50 5.19 -9.21
CA LYS A 463 28.89 5.73 -10.43
C LYS A 463 28.23 4.62 -11.27
N MET A 464 28.89 3.47 -11.44
CA MET A 464 28.29 2.31 -12.10
C MET A 464 27.07 1.77 -11.35
N LEU A 465 27.13 1.68 -10.02
CA LEU A 465 25.99 1.23 -9.21
C LEU A 465 24.78 2.16 -9.31
N LEU A 466 25.02 3.48 -9.36
CA LEU A 466 23.97 4.48 -9.58
C LEU A 466 23.33 4.33 -10.97
N ASN A 467 24.15 4.14 -12.01
CA ASN A 467 23.65 3.89 -13.37
C ASN A 467 22.82 2.60 -13.46
N VAL A 468 23.30 1.50 -12.86
CA VAL A 468 22.56 0.23 -12.80
C VAL A 468 21.24 0.38 -12.03
N ARG A 469 21.21 1.19 -10.96
CA ARG A 469 19.96 1.48 -10.25
C ARG A 469 18.99 2.31 -11.10
N ALA A 470 19.49 3.32 -11.80
CA ALA A 470 18.67 4.14 -12.70
C ALA A 470 18.10 3.31 -13.87
N GLU A 471 18.90 2.45 -14.49
CA GLU A 471 18.43 1.54 -15.54
C GLU A 471 17.40 0.52 -15.02
N LYS A 472 17.61 -0.03 -13.81
CA LYS A 472 16.61 -0.90 -13.17
C LYS A 472 15.30 -0.18 -12.90
N ALA A 473 15.34 1.06 -12.44
CA ALA A 473 14.15 1.88 -12.21
C ALA A 473 13.42 2.17 -13.54
N ASN A 474 14.16 2.53 -14.60
CA ASN A 474 13.58 2.75 -15.93
C ASN A 474 12.93 1.48 -16.49
N LEU A 475 13.58 0.31 -16.35
CA LEU A 475 13.01 -0.97 -16.77
C LEU A 475 11.77 -1.35 -15.95
N ALA A 476 11.77 -1.10 -14.64
CA ALA A 476 10.61 -1.33 -13.78
C ALA A 476 9.41 -0.47 -14.22
N ASN A 477 9.65 0.82 -14.46
CA ASN A 477 8.62 1.75 -14.94
C ASN A 477 8.05 1.31 -16.31
N GLN A 478 8.90 0.89 -17.24
CA GLN A 478 8.46 0.37 -18.55
C GLN A 478 7.64 -0.91 -18.43
N LEU A 479 7.98 -1.80 -17.50
CA LEU A 479 7.22 -3.02 -17.23
C LEU A 479 5.87 -2.70 -16.59
N GLU A 480 5.81 -1.80 -15.61
CA GLU A 480 4.55 -1.35 -15.02
C GLU A 480 3.63 -0.71 -16.05
N GLU A 481 4.17 0.14 -16.93
CA GLU A 481 3.38 0.77 -17.98
C GLU A 481 2.83 -0.27 -18.98
N LYS A 482 3.64 -1.27 -19.37
CA LYS A 482 3.19 -2.39 -20.22
C LYS A 482 2.13 -3.24 -19.53
N ILE A 483 2.30 -3.57 -18.25
CA ILE A 483 1.31 -4.30 -17.46
C ILE A 483 0.00 -3.50 -17.38
N GLY A 484 0.07 -2.19 -17.16
CA GLY A 484 -1.08 -1.30 -17.14
C GLY A 484 -1.83 -1.28 -18.49
N LYS A 485 -1.11 -1.22 -19.61
CA LYS A 485 -1.69 -1.30 -20.96
C LYS A 485 -2.37 -2.64 -21.22
N MET A 486 -1.71 -3.76 -20.89
CA MET A 486 -2.29 -5.10 -21.06
C MET A 486 -3.53 -5.31 -20.20
N LYS A 487 -3.54 -4.83 -18.95
CA LYS A 487 -4.73 -4.90 -18.08
C LYS A 487 -5.90 -4.14 -18.69
N LYS A 488 -5.70 -2.88 -19.09
CA LYS A 488 -6.75 -2.07 -19.73
C LYS A 488 -7.28 -2.71 -21.02
N GLU A 489 -6.42 -3.31 -21.82
CA GLU A 489 -6.84 -4.01 -23.03
C GLU A 489 -7.64 -5.28 -22.71
N ASN A 490 -7.21 -6.06 -21.71
CA ASN A 490 -7.92 -7.25 -21.31
C ASN A 490 -9.28 -6.94 -20.67
N ASP A 491 -9.35 -5.90 -19.84
CA ASP A 491 -10.60 -5.40 -19.26
C ASP A 491 -11.60 -4.98 -20.36
N ARG A 492 -11.13 -4.27 -21.40
CA ARG A 492 -11.96 -3.92 -22.56
C ARG A 492 -12.43 -5.14 -23.34
N ARG A 493 -11.57 -6.14 -23.54
CA ARG A 493 -11.96 -7.40 -24.22
C ARG A 493 -12.98 -8.18 -23.42
N LEU A 494 -12.83 -8.21 -22.09
CA LEU A 494 -13.79 -8.82 -21.17
C LEU A 494 -15.14 -8.10 -21.22
N GLU A 495 -15.13 -6.77 -21.20
CA GLU A 495 -16.34 -5.96 -21.28
C GLU A 495 -17.12 -6.21 -22.58
N ILE A 496 -16.43 -6.18 -23.73
CA ILE A 496 -17.03 -6.49 -25.04
C ILE A 496 -17.58 -7.93 -25.06
N GLY A 497 -16.79 -8.90 -24.59
CA GLY A 497 -17.21 -10.31 -24.58
C GLY A 497 -18.40 -10.59 -23.66
N LEU A 498 -18.50 -9.88 -22.53
CA LEU A 498 -19.64 -9.95 -21.62
C LEU A 498 -20.90 -9.33 -22.23
N GLU A 499 -20.77 -8.16 -22.89
CA GLU A 499 -21.90 -7.52 -23.59
C GLU A 499 -22.47 -8.41 -24.71
N GLU A 500 -21.60 -9.04 -25.51
CA GLU A 500 -22.02 -9.93 -26.60
C GLU A 500 -22.73 -11.18 -26.07
N ARG A 501 -22.19 -11.81 -25.01
CA ARG A 501 -22.82 -12.96 -24.36
C ARG A 501 -24.14 -12.58 -23.70
N GLU A 502 -24.23 -11.40 -23.06
CA GLU A 502 -25.48 -10.92 -22.49
C GLU A 502 -26.55 -10.69 -23.58
N LYS A 503 -26.18 -10.10 -24.72
CA LYS A 503 -27.09 -9.95 -25.87
C LYS A 503 -27.61 -11.30 -26.39
N LEU A 504 -26.74 -12.31 -26.48
CA LEU A 504 -27.12 -13.67 -26.87
C LEU A 504 -28.06 -14.34 -25.85
N LEU A 505 -27.78 -14.21 -24.56
CA LEU A 505 -28.63 -14.74 -23.49
C LEU A 505 -30.00 -14.10 -23.47
N ARG A 506 -30.08 -12.77 -23.61
CA ARG A 506 -31.35 -12.03 -23.71
C ARG A 506 -32.18 -12.55 -24.87
N LYS A 507 -31.58 -12.71 -26.06
CA LYS A 507 -32.28 -13.29 -27.22
C LYS A 507 -32.80 -14.70 -26.96
N LYS A 508 -32.02 -15.57 -26.31
CA LYS A 508 -32.46 -16.94 -25.97
C LYS A 508 -33.62 -16.95 -24.97
N LEU A 509 -33.52 -16.14 -23.91
CA LEU A 509 -34.58 -16.02 -22.90
C LEU A 509 -35.86 -15.42 -23.46
N ASP A 510 -35.77 -14.45 -24.37
CA ASP A 510 -36.93 -13.87 -25.04
C ASP A 510 -37.66 -14.89 -25.92
N VAL A 511 -36.93 -15.83 -26.54
CA VAL A 511 -37.51 -16.94 -27.30
C VAL A 511 -38.16 -17.95 -26.37
N GLU A 512 -37.44 -18.44 -25.35
CA GLU A 512 -38.00 -19.38 -24.36
C GLU A 512 -39.23 -18.81 -23.65
N TYR A 513 -39.24 -17.50 -23.38
CA TYR A 513 -40.39 -16.85 -22.77
C TYR A 513 -41.59 -16.85 -23.70
N ARG A 514 -41.40 -16.47 -24.97
CA ARG A 514 -42.46 -16.51 -25.97
C ARG A 514 -43.08 -17.90 -26.06
N ASP A 515 -42.25 -18.93 -26.12
CA ASP A 515 -42.71 -20.31 -26.21
C ASP A 515 -43.51 -20.74 -24.97
N LYS A 516 -43.01 -20.42 -23.76
CA LYS A 516 -43.72 -20.72 -22.50
C LYS A 516 -45.03 -19.95 -22.39
N MET A 517 -45.06 -18.68 -22.81
CA MET A 517 -46.26 -17.85 -22.87
C MET A 517 -47.30 -18.47 -23.82
N GLU A 518 -46.89 -18.87 -25.02
CA GLU A 518 -47.78 -19.52 -25.97
C GLU A 518 -48.38 -20.80 -25.42
N VAL A 519 -47.57 -21.65 -24.78
CA VAL A 519 -48.06 -22.90 -24.15
C VAL A 519 -49.04 -22.60 -23.03
N ALA A 520 -48.75 -21.61 -22.17
CA ALA A 520 -49.65 -21.22 -21.08
C ALA A 520 -50.97 -20.65 -21.59
N ILE A 521 -50.93 -19.81 -22.64
CA ILE A 521 -52.12 -19.26 -23.31
C ILE A 521 -52.97 -20.40 -23.89
N ARG A 522 -52.35 -21.34 -24.63
CA ARG A 522 -53.07 -22.51 -25.20
C ARG A 522 -53.71 -23.36 -24.09
N SER A 523 -52.99 -23.63 -23.01
CA SER A 523 -53.52 -24.39 -21.87
C SER A 523 -54.71 -23.68 -21.22
N LYS A 524 -54.63 -22.36 -21.01
CA LYS A 524 -55.74 -21.55 -20.48
C LYS A 524 -56.93 -21.49 -21.42
N MET A 525 -56.71 -21.41 -22.74
CA MET A 525 -57.79 -21.47 -23.73
C MET A 525 -58.58 -22.78 -23.62
N VAL A 526 -57.89 -23.92 -23.54
CA VAL A 526 -58.51 -25.24 -23.36
C VAL A 526 -59.31 -25.30 -22.04
N GLU A 527 -58.78 -24.74 -20.96
CA GLU A 527 -59.45 -24.70 -19.66
C GLU A 527 -60.74 -23.84 -19.70
N VAL A 528 -60.70 -22.71 -20.42
CA VAL A 528 -61.85 -21.83 -20.65
C VAL A 528 -62.91 -22.52 -21.52
N GLU A 529 -62.51 -23.21 -22.59
CA GLU A 529 -63.44 -24.00 -23.42
C GLU A 529 -64.13 -25.11 -22.63
N LYS A 530 -63.39 -25.81 -21.76
CA LYS A 530 -63.96 -26.84 -20.89
C LYS A 530 -65.00 -26.26 -19.92
N LYS A 531 -64.70 -25.13 -19.27
CA LYS A 531 -65.64 -24.42 -18.40
C LYS A 531 -66.86 -23.90 -19.16
N LYS A 532 -66.68 -23.44 -20.40
CA LYS A 532 -67.79 -23.03 -21.28
C LYS A 532 -68.74 -24.20 -21.55
N LEU A 533 -68.21 -25.37 -21.90
CA LEU A 533 -69.00 -26.59 -22.10
C LEU A 533 -69.74 -27.04 -20.83
N GLU A 534 -69.11 -26.96 -19.67
CA GLU A 534 -69.76 -27.25 -18.39
C GLU A 534 -70.91 -26.28 -18.09
N LEU A 535 -70.71 -24.98 -18.37
CA LEU A 535 -71.74 -23.97 -18.21
C LEU A 535 -72.92 -24.20 -19.16
N GLU A 536 -72.65 -24.52 -20.43
CA GLU A 536 -73.68 -24.87 -21.42
C GLU A 536 -74.49 -26.09 -20.97
N LYS A 537 -73.84 -27.14 -20.48
CA LYS A 537 -74.54 -28.30 -19.89
C LYS A 537 -75.42 -27.90 -18.71
N HIS A 538 -74.93 -27.03 -17.83
CA HIS A 538 -75.68 -26.58 -16.66
C HIS A 538 -76.89 -25.72 -17.05
N ILE A 539 -76.75 -24.85 -18.05
CA ILE A 539 -77.85 -24.04 -18.61
C ILE A 539 -78.90 -24.96 -19.25
N ILE A 540 -78.50 -25.95 -20.05
CA ILE A 540 -79.42 -26.91 -20.67
C ILE A 540 -80.17 -27.71 -19.60
N ALA A 541 -79.48 -28.18 -18.55
CA ALA A 541 -80.11 -28.90 -17.45
C ALA A 541 -81.11 -28.04 -16.67
N GLN A 542 -80.79 -26.76 -16.47
CA GLN A 542 -81.65 -25.81 -15.78
C GLN A 542 -82.86 -25.40 -16.63
N ALA A 543 -82.68 -25.27 -17.95
CA ALA A 543 -83.76 -25.04 -18.89
C ALA A 543 -84.75 -26.23 -18.89
N LYS A 544 -84.25 -27.48 -18.93
CA LYS A 544 -85.11 -28.67 -18.80
C LYS A 544 -85.97 -28.64 -17.54
N ARG A 545 -85.39 -28.29 -16.38
CA ARG A 545 -86.16 -28.15 -15.12
C ARG A 545 -87.20 -27.04 -15.09
N ILE A 546 -87.15 -26.07 -16.00
CA ILE A 546 -88.10 -24.95 -16.07
C ILE A 546 -89.23 -25.29 -17.05
N PHE A 547 -88.98 -26.15 -18.04
CA PHE A 547 -89.93 -26.50 -19.10
C PHE A 547 -90.59 -27.87 -18.93
N ASP A 548 -90.08 -28.71 -18.02
CA ASP A 548 -90.78 -29.87 -17.42
C ASP A 548 -91.54 -29.43 -16.16
#